data_AF-A0A940EQW4-F1
#
_entry.id   AF-A0A940EQW4-F1
#
_cell.length_a   1.000
_cell.length_b   1.000
_cell.length_c   1.000
_cell.angle_alpha   90.00
_cell.angle_beta   90.00
_cell.angle_gamma   90.00
#
_symmetry.space_group_name_H-M   'P 1'
#
loop_
_entity.id
_entity.type
_entity.pdbx_description
1 polymer ?
#
loop_
_entity_poly.entity_id
_entity_poly.type
_entity_poly.pdbx_seq_one_letter_code
_entity_poly.pdbx_strand_id
1 'polypeptide(L)' 'MTNKASNKDLSANTLPPKVLVETWVNIIRSSENQSARERAKDMLLGAFGDMQSVATYMRENGLS' A
#
# COMPACT_ATOMS: atom_id res chain seq x y z
N MET A 1 -32.24 -26.40 3.55
CA MET A 1 -32.75 -25.03 3.57
C MET A 1 -31.58 -24.06 3.47
N THR A 2 -31.53 -23.36 2.33
CA THR A 2 -30.90 -22.05 2.02
C THR A 2 -29.42 -21.80 2.30
N ASN A 3 -28.68 -21.64 1.20
CA ASN A 3 -27.41 -20.93 1.06
C ASN A 3 -27.40 -19.56 1.74
N LYS A 4 -26.27 -19.20 2.37
CA LYS A 4 -25.79 -17.81 2.35
C LYS A 4 -24.32 -17.81 2.00
N ALA A 5 -24.06 -17.62 0.71
CA ALA A 5 -22.82 -17.03 0.27
C ALA A 5 -22.70 -15.66 0.95
N SER A 6 -21.73 -15.51 1.85
CA SER A 6 -21.13 -14.19 2.06
C SER A 6 -20.00 -14.09 1.05
N ASN A 7 -20.37 -13.79 -0.20
CA ASN A 7 -19.45 -13.25 -1.18
C ASN A 7 -18.83 -12.02 -0.51
N LYS A 8 -17.60 -12.18 0.00
CA LYS A 8 -16.75 -11.06 0.35
C LYS A 8 -16.49 -10.38 -0.98
N ASP A 9 -17.32 -9.41 -1.28
CA ASP A 9 -17.12 -8.49 -2.39
C ASP A 9 -15.85 -7.70 -2.07
N LEU A 10 -14.70 -8.31 -2.39
CA LEU A 10 -13.37 -7.70 -2.40
C LEU A 10 -13.33 -6.72 -3.57
N SER A 11 -14.31 -5.81 -3.59
CA SER A 11 -14.39 -4.71 -4.54
C SER A 11 -13.13 -3.87 -4.35
N ALA A 12 -12.31 -3.78 -5.41
CA ALA A 12 -11.34 -2.77 -5.85
C ALA A 12 -10.84 -1.61 -4.93
N ASN A 13 -11.04 -1.67 -3.62
CA ASN A 13 -10.98 -0.57 -2.66
C ASN A 13 -10.04 -0.90 -1.48
N THR A 14 -9.33 -2.03 -1.52
CA THR A 14 -8.40 -2.46 -0.46
C THR A 14 -7.02 -1.82 -0.61
N LEU A 15 -6.65 -1.39 -1.82
CA LEU A 15 -5.35 -0.79 -2.08
C LEU A 15 -5.43 0.73 -2.01
N PRO A 16 -4.43 1.40 -1.42
CA PRO A 16 -4.37 2.85 -1.38
C PRO A 16 -4.25 3.42 -2.81
N PRO A 17 -4.73 4.66 -3.04
CA PRO A 17 -4.53 5.34 -4.31
C PRO A 17 -3.05 5.45 -4.69
N LYS A 18 -2.73 5.35 -5.99
CA LYS A 18 -1.34 5.43 -6.51
C LYS A 18 -0.56 6.64 -5.98
N VAL A 19 -1.18 7.82 -6.00
CA VAL A 19 -0.58 9.08 -5.53
C VAL A 19 -0.15 9.02 -4.06
N LEU A 20 -0.89 8.27 -3.24
CA LEU A 20 -0.58 8.12 -1.82
C LEU A 20 0.62 7.21 -1.62
N VAL A 21 0.71 6.13 -2.39
CA VAL A 21 1.88 5.23 -2.42
C VAL A 21 3.13 5.99 -2.87
N GLU A 22 3.02 6.78 -3.94
CA GLU A 22 4.08 7.68 -4.42
C GLU A 22 4.56 8.63 -3.33
N THR A 23 3.62 9.25 -2.61
CA THR A 23 3.92 10.17 -1.53
C THR A 23 4.73 9.50 -0.42
N TRP A 24 4.31 8.32 0.03
CA TRP A 24 5.05 7.58 1.06
C TRP A 24 6.43 7.13 0.59
N VAL A 25 6.56 6.67 -0.65
CA VAL A 25 7.86 6.32 -1.24
C VAL A 25 8.78 7.55 -1.31
N ASN A 26 8.26 8.71 -1.70
CA ASN A 26 9.02 9.95 -1.76
C ASN A 26 9.46 10.42 -0.37
N ILE A 27 8.60 10.28 0.65
CA ILE A 27 8.96 10.55 2.05
C ILE A 27 10.11 9.63 2.48
N ILE A 28 10.06 8.34 2.15
CA ILE A 28 11.12 7.37 2.46
C ILE A 28 12.45 7.73 1.79
N ARG A 29 12.41 8.23 0.56
CA ARG A 29 13.59 8.67 -0.20
C ARG A 29 14.15 10.02 0.29
N SER A 30 13.35 10.82 0.99
CA SER A 30 13.80 12.10 1.55
C SER A 30 14.74 11.91 2.75
N SER A 31 15.82 12.70 2.78
CA SER A 31 16.81 12.69 3.89
C SER A 31 16.36 13.49 5.11
N GLU A 32 15.26 14.24 5.04
CA GLU A 32 15.00 15.35 5.96
C GLU A 32 14.43 14.94 7.33
N ASN A 33 13.74 13.80 7.46
CA ASN A 33 13.14 13.42 8.74
C ASN A 33 13.02 11.89 8.91
N GLN A 34 13.71 11.34 9.91
CA GLN A 34 13.69 9.90 10.20
C GLN A 34 12.32 9.39 10.63
N SER A 35 11.63 10.08 11.54
CA SER A 35 10.30 9.68 12.01
C SER A 35 9.27 9.70 10.89
N ALA A 36 9.40 10.63 9.93
CA ALA A 36 8.54 10.64 8.74
C ALA A 36 8.78 9.42 7.84
N ARG A 37 10.05 9.00 7.66
CA ARG A 37 10.38 7.77 6.91
C ARG A 37 9.82 6.52 7.57
N GLU A 38 9.97 6.41 8.89
CA GLU A 38 9.43 5.29 9.67
C GLU A 38 7.91 5.24 9.54
N ARG A 39 7.23 6.38 9.72
CA ARG A 39 5.79 6.46 9.54
C ARG A 39 5.34 6.07 8.13
N ALA A 40 6.05 6.52 7.09
CA ALA A 40 5.73 6.17 5.71
C ALA A 40 5.91 4.67 5.43
N LYS A 41 6.92 4.03 6.03
CA LYS A 41 7.08 2.55 5.98
C LYS A 41 5.91 1.85 6.66
N ASP A 42 5.49 2.30 7.83
CA ASP A 42 4.35 1.73 8.54
C ASP A 42 3.06 1.83 7.72
N MET A 43 2.86 2.95 7.00
CA MET A 43 1.71 3.11 6.12
C MET A 43 1.73 2.13 4.94
N LEU A 44 2.89 1.94 4.32
CA LEU A 44 3.06 0.96 3.25
C LEU A 44 2.83 -0.48 3.76
N LEU A 45 3.42 -0.83 4.90
CA LEU A 45 3.24 -2.15 5.50
C LEU A 45 1.79 -2.38 5.97
N GLY A 46 1.13 -1.36 6.54
CA GLY A 46 -0.27 -1.46 6.94
C GLY A 46 -1.23 -1.63 5.76
N ALA A 47 -0.91 -1.04 4.61
CA ALA A 47 -1.73 -1.14 3.41
C ALA A 47 -1.49 -2.43 2.61
N PHE A 48 -0.25 -2.90 2.53
CA PHE A 48 0.16 -4.01 1.67
C PHE A 48 0.53 -5.30 2.40
N GLY A 49 0.66 -5.26 3.73
CA GLY A 49 1.05 -6.38 4.58
C GLY A 49 2.56 -6.62 4.62
N ASP A 50 3.25 -6.52 3.47
CA ASP A 50 4.69 -6.72 3.37
C ASP A 50 5.34 -5.85 2.27
N MET A 51 6.67 -5.72 2.33
CA MET A 51 7.43 -4.94 1.34
C MET A 51 7.50 -5.60 -0.03
N GLN A 52 7.27 -6.92 -0.12
CA GLN A 52 7.29 -7.63 -1.41
C GLN A 52 6.08 -7.23 -2.25
N SER A 53 4.91 -7.12 -1.61
CA SER A 53 3.65 -6.66 -2.19
C SER A 53 3.72 -5.19 -2.58
N VAL A 54 4.38 -4.35 -1.79
CA VAL A 54 4.71 -2.96 -2.17
C VAL A 54 5.56 -2.93 -3.43
N ALA A 55 6.63 -3.73 -3.50
CA ALA A 55 7.53 -3.77 -4.66
C ALA A 55 6.82 -4.26 -5.94
N THR A 56 5.97 -5.28 -5.82
CA THR A 56 5.13 -5.76 -6.92
C THR A 56 4.20 -4.65 -7.42
N TYR A 57 3.47 -4.00 -6.52
CA TYR A 57 2.59 -2.89 -6.86
C TYR A 57 3.33 -1.75 -7.56
N MET A 58 4.50 -1.37 -7.05
CA MET A 58 5.31 -0.30 -7.64
C MET A 58 5.74 -0.64 -9.07
N ARG A 59 6.15 -1.88 -9.34
CA ARG A 59 6.54 -2.34 -10.68
C ARG A 59 5.37 -2.31 -11.65
N GLU A 60 4.20 -2.81 -11.24
CA GLU A 60 2.98 -2.85 -12.05
C GLU A 60 2.45 -1.44 -12.38
N ASN A 61 2.74 -0.46 -11.53
CA ASN A 61 2.25 0.92 -11.67
C ASN A 61 3.31 1.92 -12.16
N GLY A 62 4.52 1.47 -12.48
CA GLY A 62 5.60 2.33 -13.00
C GLY A 62 6.18 3.32 -11.97
N LEU A 63 6.31 2.89 -10.72
CA LEU A 63 6.81 3.70 -9.58
C LEU A 63 8.26 3.34 -9.16
N SER A 64 8.83 2.28 -9.73
CA SER A 64 10.15 1.72 -9.39
C SER A 64 11.21 2.06 -10.43
#